data_AF-A4BL99-F1
#
_entry.id   AF-A4BL99-F1
#
_cell.length_a   1.000
_cell.length_b   1.000
_cell.length_c   1.000
_cell.angle_alpha   90.00
_cell.angle_beta   90.00
_cell.angle_gamma   90.00
#
_symmetry.space_group_name_H-M   'P 1'
#
loop_
_entity.id
_entity.type
_entity.pdbx_description
1 polymer ?
#
loop_
_entity_poly.entity_id
_entity_poly.type
_entity_poly.pdbx_seq_one_letter_code
_entity_poly.pdbx_strand_id
1 'polypeptide(L)' 'MRQLIVADREVVRRALADYRHGNADFPDHLLAWLEHVEGCEATATFDPKAGRQPLFEYIGP' A
#
# COMPACT_ATOMS: atom_id res chain seq x y z
N MET A 1 -5.93 -4.84 -25.16
CA MET A 1 -4.82 -5.78 -24.85
C MET A 1 -4.43 -5.57 -23.40
N ARG A 2 -4.28 -6.64 -22.61
CA ARG A 2 -3.81 -6.53 -21.22
C ARG A 2 -2.32 -6.87 -21.20
N GLN A 3 -1.48 -5.86 -21.00
CA GLN A 3 -0.04 -6.02 -20.84
C GLN A 3 0.25 -6.33 -19.37
N LEU A 4 1.18 -7.26 -19.10
CA LEU A 4 1.69 -7.50 -17.75
C LEU A 4 2.46 -6.25 -17.30
N ILE A 5 2.06 -5.67 -16.17
CA ILE A 5 2.77 -4.57 -15.52
C ILE A 5 3.48 -5.15 -14.31
N VAL A 6 4.80 -4.96 -14.26
CA VAL A 6 5.64 -5.35 -13.13
C VAL A 6 5.96 -4.10 -12.33
N ALA A 7 5.70 -4.13 -11.02
CA ALA A 7 5.96 -3.01 -10.13
C ALA A 7 7.47 -2.75 -9.98
N ASP A 8 7.82 -1.50 -9.73
CA ASP A 8 9.22 -1.09 -9.49
C ASP A 8 9.79 -1.82 -8.26
N ARG A 9 11.06 -2.22 -8.36
CA ARG A 9 11.76 -2.99 -7.32
C ARG A 9 11.81 -2.25 -5.98
N GLU A 10 12.02 -0.94 -6.00
CA GLU A 10 12.11 -0.15 -4.77
C GLU A 10 10.75 -0.02 -4.09
N VAL A 11 9.68 0.15 -4.86
CA VAL A 11 8.29 0.13 -4.36
C VAL A 11 8.01 -1.21 -3.67
N VAL A 12 8.32 -2.32 -4.33
CA VAL A 12 8.13 -3.68 -3.77
C VAL A 12 8.98 -3.87 -2.50
N ARG A 13 10.22 -3.37 -2.48
CA ARG A 13 11.11 -3.48 -1.32
C ARG A 13 10.56 -2.75 -0.10
N ARG A 14 10.01 -1.55 -0.28
CA ARG A 14 9.39 -0.78 0.80
C ARG A 14 8.11 -1.43 1.30
N ALA A 15 7.23 -1.85 0.39
CA ALA A 15 6.03 -2.60 0.75
C ALA A 15 6.34 -3.88 1.55
N LEU A 16 7.41 -4.61 1.18
CA LEU A 16 7.85 -5.78 1.92
C LEU A 16 8.38 -5.45 3.31
N ALA A 17 9.04 -4.30 3.47
CA ALA A 17 9.52 -3.84 4.77
C ALA A 17 8.34 -3.50 5.70
N ASP A 18 7.31 -2.83 5.20
CA ASP A 18 6.13 -2.50 6.00
C ASP A 18 5.32 -3.75 6.34
N TYR A 19 5.10 -4.66 5.37
CA TYR A 19 4.43 -5.94 5.60
C TYR A 19 5.08 -6.78 6.71
N ARG A 20 6.42 -6.71 6.86
CA ARG A 20 7.13 -7.43 7.92
C ARG A 20 6.86 -6.89 9.33
N HIS A 21 6.42 -5.64 9.45
CA HIS A 21 6.18 -4.97 10.73
C HIS A 21 4.71 -4.65 10.98
N GLY A 22 3.86 -4.74 9.95
CA GLY A 22 2.44 -4.48 9.97
C GLY A 22 1.58 -5.72 10.25
N ASN A 23 0.26 -5.51 10.29
CA ASN A 23 -0.74 -6.57 10.44
C ASN A 23 -1.78 -6.58 9.30
N ALA A 24 -1.52 -5.82 8.24
CA ALA A 24 -2.23 -5.86 6.97
C ALA A 24 -1.50 -6.79 5.98
N ASP A 25 -2.16 -7.14 4.88
CA ASP A 25 -1.58 -8.07 3.92
C ASP A 25 -0.57 -7.36 3.02
N PHE A 26 0.38 -8.11 2.45
CA PHE A 26 1.39 -7.54 1.54
C PHE A 26 0.80 -6.71 0.38
N PRO A 27 -0.30 -7.14 -0.30
CA PRO A 27 -0.92 -6.34 -1.33
C PRO A 27 -1.42 -4.96 -0.87
N ASP A 28 -1.83 -4.81 0.40
CA ASP A 28 -2.26 -3.52 0.95
C ASP A 28 -1.07 -2.56 0.98
N HIS A 29 0.06 -3.01 1.53
CA HIS A 29 1.27 -2.22 1.56
C HIS A 29 1.80 -1.90 0.15
N LEU A 30 1.69 -2.82 -0.80
CA LEU A 30 2.09 -2.58 -2.18
C LEU A 30 1.22 -1.51 -2.84
N LEU A 31 -0.11 -1.58 -2.63
CA LEU A 31 -1.04 -0.58 -3.15
C LEU A 31 -0.72 0.81 -2.61
N ALA A 32 -0.51 0.94 -1.31
CA ALA A 32 -0.21 2.21 -0.68
C ALA A 32 1.09 2.84 -1.19
N TRP A 33 2.14 2.05 -1.38
CA TRP A 33 3.38 2.55 -1.96
C TRP A 33 3.23 2.94 -3.43
N LEU A 34 2.43 2.21 -4.22
CA LEU A 34 2.16 2.57 -5.61
C LEU A 34 1.45 3.92 -5.71
N GLU A 35 0.39 4.14 -4.93
CA GLU A 35 -0.31 5.44 -4.91
C GLU A 35 0.60 6.56 -4.43
N HIS A 36 1.42 6.30 -3.40
CA HIS A 36 2.35 7.28 -2.87
C HIS A 36 3.41 7.73 -3.90
N VAL A 37 3.99 6.81 -4.68
CA VAL A 37 4.97 7.19 -5.72
C VAL A 37 4.34 7.91 -6.91
N GLU A 38 3.03 7.74 -7.12
CA GLU A 38 2.25 8.52 -8.08
C GLU A 38 1.84 9.90 -7.53
N GLY A 39 2.23 10.23 -6.28
CA GLY A 39 2.06 11.54 -5.67
C GLY A 39 0.86 11.67 -4.74
N CYS A 40 0.17 10.57 -4.41
CA CYS A 40 -0.87 10.58 -3.39
C CYS A 40 -0.26 10.73 -1.99
N GLU A 41 -0.91 11.54 -1.16
CA GLU A 41 -0.51 11.71 0.24
C GLU A 41 -0.86 10.47 1.09
N ALA A 42 -2.05 9.90 0.85
CA ALA A 42 -2.52 8.69 1.51
C ALA A 42 -3.49 7.90 0.61
N THR A 43 -3.59 6.60 0.89
CA THR A 43 -4.57 5.65 0.35
C THR A 43 -5.74 5.53 1.31
N ALA A 44 -6.94 5.88 0.88
CA ALA A 44 -8.13 5.73 1.70
C ALA A 44 -8.57 4.25 1.78
N THR A 45 -8.95 3.79 2.97
CA THR A 45 -9.39 2.40 3.18
C THR A 45 -10.55 2.28 4.18
N PHE A 46 -11.39 1.28 3.95
CA PHE A 46 -12.41 0.83 4.89
C PHE A 46 -11.96 -0.36 5.76
N ASP A 47 -10.74 -0.86 5.56
CA ASP A 47 -10.17 -1.91 6.41
C ASP A 47 -9.48 -1.27 7.64
N PRO A 48 -9.94 -1.55 8.87
CA PRO A 48 -9.35 -1.00 10.09
C PRO A 48 -7.90 -1.42 10.35
N LYS A 49 -7.44 -2.56 9.81
CA LYS A 49 -6.05 -3.02 9.92
C LYS A 49 -5.15 -2.26 8.97
N ALA A 50 -5.56 -2.13 7.70
CA ALA A 50 -4.83 -1.35 6.71
C ALA A 50 -4.76 0.13 7.11
N GLY A 51 -5.85 0.69 7.64
CA GLY A 51 -5.92 2.07 8.14
C GLY A 51 -4.97 2.42 9.30
N ARG A 52 -4.31 1.42 9.90
CA ARG A 52 -3.27 1.61 10.93
C ARG A 52 -1.85 1.52 10.36
N GLN A 53 -1.71 1.20 9.09
CA GLN A 53 -0.42 1.09 8.41
C GLN A 53 0.02 2.45 7.87
N PRO A 54 1.33 2.65 7.62
CA PRO A 54 1.81 3.83 6.93
C PRO A 54 1.10 4.04 5.59
N LEU A 55 0.96 5.30 5.20
CA LEU A 55 0.37 5.73 3.91
C LEU A 55 -1.12 5.41 3.74
N PHE A 56 -1.80 4.89 4.76
CA PHE A 56 -3.24 4.69 4.74
C PHE A 56 -3.98 5.73 5.58
N GLU A 57 -5.20 6.04 5.15
CA GLU A 57 -6.20 6.77 5.93
C GLU A 57 -7.46 5.90 6.08
N TYR A 58 -7.85 5.60 7.33
CA TYR A 58 -9.10 4.92 7.60
C TYR A 58 -10.29 5.88 7.46
N ILE A 59 -11.22 5.58 6.57
CA ILE A 59 -12.40 6.42 6.29
C ILE A 59 -13.73 5.73 6.63
N GLY A 60 -13.68 4.68 7.44
CA GLY A 60 -14.88 3.99 7.92
C GLY A 60 -15.63 4.75 9.04
N PRO A 61 -16.87 4.33 9.34
CA PRO A 61 -17.70 4.92 10.40
C PRO A 61 -17.11 4.72 11.80
#